data_AF-U3TS66-F1
#
_entry.id   AF-U3TS66-F1
#
_cell.length_a   1.000
_cell.length_b   1.000
_cell.length_c   1.000
_cell.angle_alpha   90.00
_cell.angle_beta   90.00
_cell.angle_gamma   90.00
#
_symmetry.space_group_name_H-M   'P 1'
#
loop_
_entity.id
_entity.type
_entity.pdbx_description
1 polymer ?
#
loop_
_entity_poly.entity_id
_entity_poly.type
_entity_poly.pdbx_seq_one_letter_code
_entity_poly.pdbx_strand_id
1 'polypeptide(L)' 'MPGPLPTRAAPALNVASGTPGLLITRINRDQHKRVIDCDCEYWRYDALCVDVEV' A
#
# COMPACT_ATOMS: atom_id res chain seq x y z
N MET A 1 -2.10 -7.40 7.89
CA MET A 1 -0.84 -7.54 8.66
C MET A 1 0.33 -7.30 7.70
N PRO A 2 1.41 -6.61 8.09
CA PRO A 2 2.53 -6.29 7.18
C PRO A 2 3.19 -7.57 6.63
N GLY A 3 3.50 -7.57 5.34
CA GLY A 3 4.20 -8.65 4.65
C GLY A 3 5.60 -8.22 4.19
N PRO A 4 6.46 -9.15 3.78
CA PRO A 4 7.81 -8.81 3.29
C PRO A 4 7.71 -8.00 1.99
N LEU A 5 8.42 -6.86 1.93
CA LEU A 5 8.50 -6.07 0.72
C LEU A 5 9.25 -6.85 -0.38
N PRO A 6 8.73 -6.88 -1.62
CA PRO A 6 9.37 -7.58 -2.72
C PRO A 6 10.63 -6.83 -3.16
N THR A 7 11.59 -7.56 -3.74
CA THR A 7 12.88 -7.02 -4.21
C THR A 7 12.73 -5.88 -5.20
N ARG A 8 11.62 -5.86 -5.98
CA ARG A 8 11.32 -4.77 -6.93
C ARG A 8 10.89 -3.46 -6.26
N ALA A 9 10.25 -3.51 -5.10
CA ALA A 9 9.64 -2.34 -4.45
C ALA A 9 10.48 -1.78 -3.31
N ALA A 10 11.22 -2.65 -2.60
CA ALA A 10 12.03 -2.26 -1.46
C ALA A 10 13.05 -1.13 -1.75
N PRO A 11 13.77 -1.12 -2.90
CA PRO A 11 14.71 -0.04 -3.21
C PRO A 11 14.04 1.32 -3.37
N ALA A 12 12.83 1.37 -3.94
CA ALA A 12 12.08 2.61 -4.10
C ALA A 12 11.63 3.22 -2.76
N LEU A 13 11.57 2.40 -1.70
CA LEU A 13 11.25 2.79 -0.34
C LEU A 13 12.50 2.99 0.54
N ASN A 14 13.70 2.89 -0.06
CA ASN A 14 14.99 2.98 0.62
C ASN A 14 15.15 1.98 1.78
N VAL A 15 14.68 0.75 1.58
CA VAL A 15 14.79 -0.36 2.54
C VAL A 15 15.28 -1.64 1.86
N ALA A 16 15.71 -2.61 2.66
CA ALA A 16 16.12 -3.91 2.15
C ALA A 16 14.90 -4.75 1.71
N SER A 17 15.11 -5.63 0.72
CA SER A 17 14.11 -6.65 0.37
C SER A 17 13.79 -7.52 1.59
N GLY A 18 12.51 -7.83 1.79
CA GLY A 18 12.07 -8.61 2.95
C GLY A 18 11.79 -7.79 4.21
N THR A 19 12.12 -6.49 4.25
CA THR A 19 11.66 -5.59 5.31
C THR A 19 10.12 -5.60 5.36
N PRO A 20 9.50 -5.61 6.56
CA PRO A 20 8.05 -5.54 6.67
C PRO A 20 7.48 -4.30 5.98
N GLY A 21 6.36 -4.45 5.30
CA GLY A 21 5.66 -3.35 4.63
C GLY A 21 4.20 -3.67 4.39
N LEU A 22 3.47 -2.68 3.92
CA LEU A 22 2.05 -2.78 3.61
C LEU A 22 1.87 -2.69 2.10
N LEU A 23 1.04 -3.58 1.55
CA LEU A 23 0.51 -3.44 0.20
C LEU A 23 -0.93 -2.94 0.34
N ILE A 24 -1.17 -1.73 -0.19
CA ILE A 24 -2.49 -1.11 -0.20
C ILE A 24 -3.00 -1.15 -1.63
N THR A 25 -4.20 -1.70 -1.81
CA THR A 25 -4.92 -1.68 -3.09
C THR A 25 -6.18 -0.83 -2.91
N ARG A 26 -6.29 0.23 -3.70
CA ARG A 26 -7.41 1.17 -3.64
C ARG A 26 -8.15 1.15 -4.96
N ILE A 27 -9.48 1.11 -4.89
CA ILE A 27 -10.34 1.23 -6.07
C ILE A 27 -11.25 2.44 -5.86
N ASN A 28 -11.01 3.48 -6.64
CA ASN A 28 -11.82 4.69 -6.62
C ASN A 28 -13.01 4.52 -7.57
N ARG A 29 -14.21 4.89 -7.11
CA ARG A 29 -15.44 4.81 -7.91
C ARG A 29 -16.15 6.16 -7.97
N ASP A 30 -16.81 6.41 -9.08
CA ASP A 30 -17.67 7.60 -9.26
C ASP A 30 -19.01 7.44 -8.51
N GLN A 31 -19.86 8.47 -8.56
CA GLN A 31 -21.19 8.41 -7.93
C GLN A 31 -22.12 7.33 -8.53
N HIS A 32 -21.79 6.78 -9.70
CA HIS A 32 -22.53 5.70 -10.35
C HIS A 32 -21.90 4.32 -10.09
N LYS A 33 -20.98 4.21 -9.12
CA LYS A 33 -20.22 2.99 -8.78
C LYS A 33 -19.30 2.47 -9.89
N ARG A 34 -19.02 3.28 -10.91
CA ARG A 34 -18.08 2.93 -11.98
C ARG A 34 -16.67 3.14 -11.47
N VAL A 35 -15.75 2.24 -11.81
CA VAL A 35 -14.34 2.37 -11.44
C VAL A 35 -13.76 3.56 -12.20
N ILE A 36 -13.26 4.54 -11.44
CA ILE A 36 -12.47 5.65 -11.97
C ILE A 36 -11.00 5.23 -12.05
N ASP A 37 -10.51 4.56 -11.00
CA ASP A 37 -9.09 4.28 -10.84
C ASP A 37 -8.82 3.09 -9.91
N CYS A 38 -7.69 2.43 -10.13
CA CYS A 38 -7.20 1.29 -9.38
C CYS A 38 -5.70 1.46 -9.09
N ASP A 39 -5.37 1.74 -7.83
CA ASP A 39 -3.98 1.91 -7.38
C ASP A 39 -3.49 0.70 -6.58
N CYS A 40 -2.20 0.40 -6.74
CA CYS A 40 -1.47 -0.53 -5.89
C CYS A 40 -0.19 0.13 -5.39
N GLU A 41 -0.09 0.31 -4.09
CA GLU A 41 1.02 1.04 -3.47
C GLU A 41 1.68 0.21 -2.37
N TYR A 42 3.01 0.27 -2.32
CA TYR A 42 3.79 -0.30 -1.21
C TYR A 42 4.17 0.81 -0.25
N TRP A 43 3.93 0.60 1.03
CA TRP A 43 4.25 1.54 2.09
C TRP A 43 5.12 0.86 3.15
N ARG A 44 6.01 1.64 3.77
CA ARG A 44 6.75 1.17 4.93
C ARG A 44 5.84 1.09 6.14
N TYR A 45 5.97 0.01 6.92
CA TYR A 45 5.14 -0.21 8.11
C TYR A 45 5.39 0.80 9.23
N ASP A 46 6.59 1.39 9.27
CA ASP A 46 7.04 2.31 10.31
C ASP A 46 6.85 3.79 9.95
N ALA A 47 6.38 4.09 8.74
CA ALA A 47 6.16 5.44 8.25
C ALA A 47 4.68 5.88 8.27
N LEU A 48 3.78 5.02 8.80
CA LEU A 48 2.34 5.19 8.71
C LEU A 48 1.63 4.88 10.03
N CYS A 49 0.58 5.65 10.31
CA CYS A 49 -0.46 5.30 11.27
C CYS A 49 -1.78 5.17 10.49
N VAL A 50 -2.44 4.02 10.58
CA VAL A 50 -3.73 3.78 9.93
C VAL A 50 -4.78 3.73 11.03
N ASP A 51 -5.71 4.66 10.99
CA ASP A 51 -6.88 4.68 11.87
C ASP A 51 -8.14 4.44 11.04
N VAL A 52 -9.09 3.72 11.62
CA VAL A 52 -10.37 3.39 10.99
C VAL A 52 -11.48 3.75 11.96
N GLU A 53 -12.15 4.86 11.68
CA GLU A 53 -13.39 5.22 12.37
C GLU A 53 -14.54 4.36 11.83
N VAL A 54 -15.35 3.81 12.74
CA VAL A 54 -16.50 2.95 12.45
C VAL A 54 -17.80 3.72 12.65
#